data_AF-V4LW63-F1
#
_entry.id   AF-V4LW63-F1
#
_cell.length_a   1.000
_cell.length_b   1.000
_cell.length_c   1.000
_cell.angle_alpha   90.00
_cell.angle_beta   90.00
_cell.angle_gamma   90.00
#
_symmetry.space_group_name_H-M   'P 1'
#
loop_
_entity.id
_entity.type
_entity.pdbx_description
1 polymer ?
#
loop_
_entity_poly.entity_id
_entity_poly.type
_entity_poly.pdbx_seq_one_letter_code
_entity_poly.pdbx_strand_id
1 'polypeptide(L)'
;MNLEKLLQALSGNPMYRISVTGDTVELIAVTPSMGEAASDVEAEPSESRHMIIIFKIKEGNELEPINAYVEDSRGRRRSVGLDEIRWWLDIIEQTSG
;
A
#
# COMPACT_ATOMS: atom_id res chain seq x y z
N MET A 1 7.37 -11.87 -3.24
CA MET A 1 7.92 -10.56 -2.83
C MET A 1 8.75 -10.64 -1.56
N ASN A 2 9.99 -10.16 -1.61
CA ASN A 2 10.91 -10.01 -0.48
C ASN A 2 10.91 -8.57 0.05
N LEU A 3 11.15 -8.38 1.36
CA LEU A 3 11.19 -7.05 2.00
C LEU A 3 12.17 -6.09 1.32
N GLU A 4 13.39 -6.54 1.00
CA GLU A 4 14.41 -5.70 0.39
C GLU A 4 13.98 -5.21 -0.99
N LYS A 5 13.35 -6.08 -1.79
CA LYS A 5 12.79 -5.72 -3.09
C LYS A 5 11.64 -4.72 -2.96
N LEU A 6 10.74 -4.91 -1.99
CA LEU A 6 9.66 -3.96 -1.74
C LEU A 6 10.21 -2.58 -1.35
N LEU A 7 11.20 -2.55 -0.45
CA LEU A 7 11.86 -1.32 -0.05
C LEU A 7 12.54 -0.65 -1.24
N GLN A 8 13.28 -1.40 -2.07
CA GLN A 8 13.91 -0.85 -3.28
C GLN A 8 12.88 -0.28 -4.26
N ALA A 9 11.82 -1.04 -4.55
CA ALA A 9 10.76 -0.67 -5.49
C ALA A 9 10.03 0.62 -5.09
N LEU A 10 9.83 0.82 -3.79
CA LEU A 10 9.09 1.96 -3.26
C LEU A 10 10.00 3.08 -2.73
N SER A 11 11.30 2.80 -2.58
CA SER A 11 12.28 3.80 -2.13
C SER A 11 12.36 4.94 -3.13
N GLY A 12 12.10 6.15 -2.65
CA GLY A 12 12.11 7.36 -3.47
C GLY A 12 10.73 7.83 -3.93
N ASN A 13 9.66 7.07 -3.70
CA ASN A 13 8.30 7.54 -3.96
C ASN A 13 7.65 8.10 -2.67
N PRO A 14 7.41 9.42 -2.57
CA PRO A 14 6.86 10.05 -1.36
C PRO A 14 5.42 9.63 -1.04
N MET A 15 4.73 8.98 -1.99
CA MET A 15 3.38 8.45 -1.80
C MET A 15 3.35 7.22 -0.90
N TYR A 16 4.50 6.57 -0.67
CA TYR A 16 4.59 5.40 0.18
C TYR A 16 5.38 5.70 1.45
N ARG A 17 4.87 5.21 2.58
CA ARG A 17 5.58 5.17 3.85
C ARG A 17 5.63 3.73 4.32
N ILE A 18 6.82 3.30 4.71
CA ILE A 18 7.07 1.93 5.16
C ILE A 18 7.64 2.01 6.57
N SER A 19 7.02 1.28 7.50
CA SER A 19 7.48 1.14 8.87
C SER A 19 7.66 -0.35 9.17
N VAL A 20 8.79 -0.71 9.75
CA VAL A 20 9.08 -2.09 10.17
C VAL A 20 9.07 -2.13 11.70
N THR A 21 8.23 -2.99 12.28
CA THR A 21 8.09 -3.16 13.72
C THR A 21 8.09 -4.64 14.06
N GLY A 22 9.19 -5.13 14.66
CA GLY A 22 9.34 -6.54 14.98
C GLY A 22 9.31 -7.42 13.73
N ASP A 23 8.37 -8.37 13.68
CA ASP A 23 8.12 -9.26 12.54
C ASP A 23 7.03 -8.74 11.59
N THR A 24 6.66 -7.47 11.70
CA THR A 24 5.56 -6.86 10.94
C THR A 24 6.04 -5.66 10.14
N VAL A 25 5.50 -5.49 8.94
CA VAL A 25 5.72 -4.33 8.08
C VAL A 25 4.39 -3.64 7.83
N GLU A 26 4.32 -2.37 8.15
CA GLU A 26 3.20 -1.49 7.81
C GLU A 26 3.59 -0.64 6.59
N LEU A 27 2.79 -0.76 5.54
CA LEU A 27 2.89 0.05 4.34
C LEU A 27 1.67 0.96 4.27
N ILE A 28 1.92 2.26 4.17
CA ILE A 28 0.90 3.27 3.97
C ILE A 28 1.11 3.86 2.58
N ALA A 29 0.15 3.65 1.68
CA ALA A 29 0.08 4.33 0.40
C ALA A 29 -0.91 5.48 0.51
N VAL A 30 -0.42 6.70 0.28
CA VAL A 30 -1.26 7.87 0.08
C VAL A 30 -1.91 7.68 -1.28
N THR A 31 -3.21 7.40 -1.32
CA THR A 31 -3.92 7.39 -2.60
C THR A 31 -4.22 8.84 -2.95
N PRO A 32 -3.78 9.35 -4.11
CA PRO A 32 -4.21 10.67 -4.55
C PRO A 32 -5.72 10.61 -4.73
N SER A 33 -6.39 11.74 -4.51
CA SER A 33 -7.84 11.81 -4.71
C SER A 33 -8.21 11.33 -6.12
N MET A 34 -9.38 10.71 -6.28
CA MET A 34 -9.86 10.25 -7.60
C MET A 34 -9.90 11.41 -8.62
N GLY A 35 -9.98 12.67 -8.15
CA GLY A 35 -9.90 13.89 -8.95
C GLY A 35 -8.50 14.31 -9.43
N GLU A 36 -7.42 13.68 -8.97
CA GLU A 36 -6.06 13.93 -9.48
C GLU A 36 -5.62 12.90 -10.52
N ALA A 37 -6.19 11.69 -10.49
CA ALA A 37 -5.87 10.61 -11.44
C ALA A 37 -6.76 10.64 -12.70
N ALA A 38 -7.93 11.27 -12.61
CA ALA A 38 -8.80 11.52 -13.75
C ALA A 38 -8.80 13.03 -14.04
N SER A 39 -8.37 13.45 -15.23
CA SER A 39 -8.65 14.77 -15.76
C SER A 39 -10.15 14.94 -15.96
N ASP A 40 -10.91 15.15 -14.89
CA ASP A 40 -12.31 15.52 -14.96
C ASP A 40 -12.60 16.59 -13.89
N VAL A 41 -12.98 17.75 -14.40
CA VAL A 41 -13.44 18.91 -13.64
C VAL A 41 -14.76 18.54 -12.97
N GLU A 42 -14.93 18.88 -11.68
CA GLU A 42 -16.14 18.67 -10.83
C GLU A 42 -16.16 17.48 -9.86
N ALA A 43 -15.01 16.98 -9.38
CA ALA A 43 -14.98 16.22 -8.13
C ALA A 43 -14.67 17.15 -6.94
N GLU A 44 -15.57 17.21 -5.95
CA GLU A 44 -15.34 17.84 -4.65
C GLU A 44 -13.97 17.42 -4.07
N PRO A 45 -13.26 18.30 -3.32
CA PRO A 45 -11.92 18.00 -2.80
C PRO A 45 -11.98 16.71 -1.99
N SER A 46 -11.55 15.61 -2.59
CA SER A 46 -11.84 14.30 -2.03
C SER A 46 -10.90 14.07 -0.87
N GLU A 47 -11.48 14.06 0.32
CA GLU A 47 -10.94 13.61 1.60
C GLU A 47 -9.77 12.61 1.41
N SER A 48 -8.55 12.99 1.85
CA SER A 48 -7.34 12.15 1.70
C SER A 48 -7.61 10.72 2.18
N ARG A 49 -7.41 9.75 1.28
CA ARG A 49 -7.55 8.32 1.58
C ARG A 49 -6.17 7.70 1.69
N HIS A 50 -6.00 6.88 2.73
CA HIS A 50 -4.79 6.10 2.91
C HIS A 50 -5.12 4.62 2.74
N MET A 51 -4.34 3.91 1.93
CA MET A 51 -4.35 2.46 1.91
C MET A 51 -3.27 1.96 2.87
N ILE A 52 -3.69 1.22 3.89
CA ILE A 52 -2.80 0.61 4.87
C ILE A 52 -2.76 -0.88 4.57
N ILE A 53 -1.55 -1.41 4.40
CA ILE A 53 -1.29 -2.83 4.23
C ILE A 53 -0.33 -3.28 5.31
N ILE A 54 -0.67 -4.38 5.97
CA ILE A 54 0.14 -4.98 7.02
C ILE A 54 0.62 -6.33 6.54
N PHE A 55 1.94 -6.52 6.55
CA PHE A 55 2.60 -7.77 6.22
C PHE A 55 3.25 -8.38 7.45
N LYS A 56 3.27 -9.71 7.51
CA LYS A 56 4.16 -10.47 8.38
C LYS A 56 5.43 -10.83 7.62
N ILE A 57 6.58 -10.63 8.26
CA ILE A 57 7.88 -11.09 7.78
C ILE A 57 8.02 -12.57 8.12
N LYS A 58 8.18 -13.41 7.11
CA LYS A 58 8.43 -14.85 7.22
C LYS A 58 9.93 -15.14 7.16
N GLU A 59 10.29 -16.42 7.33
CA GLU A 59 11.66 -16.88 7.10
C GLU A 59 12.12 -16.49 5.68
N GLY A 60 13.38 -16.06 5.55
CA GLY A 60 13.91 -15.58 4.27
C GLY A 60 13.45 -14.18 3.86
N ASN A 61 12.93 -13.36 4.80
CA ASN A 61 12.44 -11.99 4.57
C ASN A 61 11.27 -11.91 3.56
N GLU A 62 10.51 -12.99 3.41
CA GLU A 62 9.31 -12.99 2.58
C GLU A 62 8.16 -12.27 3.29
N LEU A 63 7.39 -11.49 2.52
CA LEU A 63 6.26 -10.73 3.05
C LEU A 63 4.95 -11.49 2.80
N GLU A 64 4.21 -11.79 3.86
CA GLU A 64 2.87 -12.34 3.81
C GLU A 64 1.84 -11.27 4.19
N PRO A 65 0.90 -10.88 3.30
CA PRO A 65 -0.17 -9.97 3.67
C PRO A 65 -1.07 -10.59 4.75
N ILE A 66 -1.24 -9.90 5.87
CA ILE A 66 -2.07 -10.34 6.99
C ILE A 66 -3.27 -9.42 7.24
N ASN A 67 -3.20 -8.16 6.80
CA ASN A 67 -4.33 -7.24 6.85
C ASN A 67 -4.17 -6.16 5.77
N ALA A 68 -5.28 -5.65 5.26
CA ALA A 68 -5.29 -4.49 4.39
C ALA A 68 -6.63 -3.76 4.49
N TYR A 69 -6.57 -2.43 4.51
CA TYR A 69 -7.76 -1.59 4.53
C TYR A 69 -7.47 -0.20 3.98
N VAL A 70 -8.52 0.45 3.50
CA VAL A 70 -8.52 1.89 3.18
C VAL A 70 -9.14 2.64 4.36
N GLU A 71 -8.46 3.68 4.82
CA GLU A 71 -8.94 4.62 5.82
C GLU A 71 -9.27 5.96 5.17
N ASP A 72 -10.49 6.47 5.38
CA ASP A 72 -10.88 7.81 4.94
C ASP A 72 -10.55 8.89 5.97
N SER A 73 -10.71 10.16 5.61
CA SER A 73 -10.43 11.30 6.51
C SER A 73 -11.28 11.32 7.79
N ARG A 74 -12.39 10.56 7.83
CA ARG A 74 -13.27 10.42 8.99
C ARG A 74 -12.89 9.20 9.85
N GLY A 75 -11.79 8.52 9.53
CA GLY A 75 -11.30 7.34 10.22
C GLY A 75 -12.10 6.07 9.92
N ARG A 76 -12.97 6.07 8.89
CA ARG A 76 -13.73 4.86 8.53
C ARG A 76 -12.83 3.94 7.74
N ARG A 77 -12.82 2.67 8.15
CA ARG A 77 -12.01 1.61 7.53
C ARG A 77 -12.85 0.72 6.65
N ARG A 78 -12.36 0.47 5.43
CA ARG A 78 -12.90 -0.55 4.54
C ARG A 78 -11.82 -1.56 4.25
N SER A 79 -12.05 -2.82 4.62
CA SER A 79 -11.12 -3.92 4.32
C SER A 79 -10.93 -4.10 2.82
N VAL A 80 -9.70 -4.45 2.43
CA VAL A 80 -9.30 -4.84 1.08
C VAL A 80 -8.97 -6.34 1.11
N GLY A 81 -9.30 -7.06 0.05
CA GLY A 81 -9.03 -8.50 -0.01
C GLY A 81 -7.53 -8.77 -0.03
N LEU A 82 -7.06 -9.73 0.76
CA LEU A 82 -5.63 -10.10 0.78
C LEU A 82 -5.16 -10.66 -0.57
N ASP A 83 -6.06 -11.28 -1.35
CA ASP A 83 -5.73 -11.78 -2.69
C ASP A 83 -5.45 -10.64 -3.68
N GLU A 84 -6.15 -9.51 -3.54
CA GLU A 84 -5.87 -8.30 -4.33
C GLU A 84 -4.49 -7.73 -3.98
N ILE A 85 -4.13 -7.75 -2.69
CA ILE A 85 -2.81 -7.31 -2.23
C ILE A 85 -1.71 -8.25 -2.73
N ARG A 86 -1.93 -9.56 -2.72
CA ARG A 86 -0.98 -10.54 -3.28
C ARG A 86 -0.73 -10.27 -4.76
N TRP A 87 -1.80 -10.08 -5.53
CA TRP A 87 -1.69 -9.74 -6.95
C TRP A 87 -0.94 -8.42 -7.19
N TRP A 88 -1.22 -7.38 -6.39
CA TRP A 88 -0.51 -6.11 -6.47
C TRP A 88 0.98 -6.24 -6.15
N LEU A 89 1.35 -7.05 -5.15
CA LEU A 89 2.76 -7.36 -4.86
C LEU A 89 3.45 -8.06 -6.04
N ASP A 90 2.77 -9.01 -6.68
CA ASP A 90 3.31 -9.73 -7.84
C ASP A 90 3.59 -8.79 -9.01
N ILE A 91 2.75 -7.75 -9.21
CA ILE A 91 3.00 -6.72 -10.23
C ILE A 91 4.26 -5.92 -9.88
N ILE A 92 4.39 -5.45 -8.64
CA ILE A 92 5.57 -4.69 -8.22
C ILE A 92 6.84 -5.49 -8.42
N GLU A 93 6.82 -6.77 -8.05
CA GLU A 93 7.98 -7.65 -8.22
C GLU A 93 8.38 -7.79 -9.69
N GLN A 94 7.41 -7.85 -10.60
CA GLN A 94 7.66 -7.91 -12.05
C GLN A 94 8.18 -6.58 -12.63
N THR A 95 7.74 -5.43 -12.10
CA THR A 95 8.16 -4.10 -12.61
C THR A 95 9.47 -3.61 -12.01
N SER A 96 9.93 -4.20 -10.90
CA SER A 96 11.14 -3.80 -10.17
C SER A 96 12.37 -4.66 -10.54
N GLY A 97 12.25 -5.45 -11.61
CA GLY A 97 13.28 -6.37 -12.13
C GLY A 97 14.32 -5.71 -13.02
#